data_AF-A0A1U7SCA4-F1
#
_entry.id   AF-A0A1U7SCA4-F1
#
_cell.length_a   1.000
_cell.length_b   1.000
_cell.length_c   1.000
_cell.angle_alpha   90.00
_cell.angle_beta   90.00
_cell.angle_gamma   90.00
#
_symmetry.space_group_name_H-M   'P 1'
#
loop_
_entity.id
_entity.type
_entity.pdbx_description
1 polymer ?
#
loop_
_entity_poly.entity_id
_entity_poly.type
_entity_poly.pdbx_seq_one_letter_code
_entity_poly.pdbx_strand_id
1 'polypeptide(L)'
;MSRLGAVQRKVPCLFVTQVKEEPSAKRERQPFKVLATETLTRKAIDADIYNAIPTEKVDGTCCYVTTYKGRPYLWARLDRKPNKQAEKRFKKFLYSLEDSKEFIWNIEDFKHVPECWIPAKEIQHSNGNPLPDENGHIPGWVPVEKNSKQYCWHSSVVNYEAEVALVLKHHADDPGLLEISPVPLSNLLEQTLELIGTNINANPY
;
A
#
# COMPACT_ATOMS: atom_id res chain seq x y z
N MET A 1 10.36 6.70 20.43
CA MET A 1 10.60 6.85 18.99
C MET A 1 9.69 5.88 18.27
N SER A 2 8.79 6.35 17.41
CA SER A 2 8.05 5.48 16.49
C SER A 2 9.08 4.65 15.71
N ARG A 3 8.93 3.32 15.67
CA ARG A 3 9.86 2.49 14.91
C ARG A 3 9.81 2.91 13.43
N LEU A 4 10.97 3.22 12.87
CA LEU A 4 11.17 3.45 11.44
C LEU A 4 10.77 2.15 10.72
N GLY A 5 9.90 2.22 9.70
CA GLY A 5 9.49 1.05 8.90
C GLY A 5 7.98 0.80 8.78
N ALA A 6 7.13 1.66 9.36
CA ALA A 6 5.70 1.61 9.07
C ALA A 6 5.44 2.34 7.74
N VAL A 7 5.26 1.59 6.64
CA VAL A 7 4.90 2.15 5.33
C VAL A 7 3.43 2.55 5.35
N GLN A 8 3.15 3.81 5.66
CA GLN A 8 1.78 4.29 5.84
C GLN A 8 1.16 4.85 4.56
N ARG A 9 1.98 5.23 3.58
CA ARG A 9 1.52 5.78 2.30
C ARG A 9 2.40 5.32 1.14
N LYS A 10 1.80 5.23 -0.04
CA LYS A 10 2.56 5.12 -1.29
C LYS A 10 3.23 6.47 -1.56
N VAL A 11 4.51 6.44 -1.92
CA VAL A 11 5.22 7.64 -2.36
C VAL A 11 4.57 8.12 -3.68
N PRO A 12 4.27 9.43 -3.83
CA PRO A 12 3.76 9.97 -5.09
C PRO A 12 4.79 9.75 -6.20
N CYS A 13 4.37 9.85 -7.47
CA CYS A 13 5.32 9.80 -8.58
C CYS A 13 6.44 10.82 -8.36
N LEU A 14 7.67 10.34 -8.20
CA LEU A 14 8.80 11.18 -7.81
C LEU A 14 9.15 12.19 -8.89
N PHE A 15 9.14 11.73 -10.14
CA PHE A 15 9.59 12.50 -11.29
C PHE A 15 8.42 12.95 -12.15
N VAL A 16 8.57 14.12 -12.76
CA VAL A 16 7.63 14.62 -13.77
C VAL A 16 7.70 13.71 -14.99
N THR A 17 6.53 13.36 -15.50
CA THR A 17 6.39 12.55 -16.71
C THR A 17 6.38 13.46 -17.94
N GLN A 18 7.22 13.15 -18.93
CA GLN A 18 7.22 13.78 -20.23
C GLN A 18 6.66 12.82 -21.28
N VAL A 19 5.81 13.34 -22.16
CA VAL A 19 5.38 12.64 -23.37
C VAL A 19 6.14 13.24 -24.56
N LYS A 20 6.81 12.39 -25.33
CA LYS A 20 7.47 12.76 -26.59
C LYS A 20 6.74 12.13 -27.75
N GLU A 21 6.53 12.88 -28.82
CA GLU A 21 5.94 12.42 -30.10
C GLU A 21 6.96 11.59 -30.89
N GLU A 22 7.48 10.52 -30.28
CA GLU A 22 8.40 9.56 -30.89
C GLU A 22 7.92 8.12 -30.57
N PRO A 23 8.09 7.14 -31.47
CA PRO A 23 7.63 5.78 -31.23
C PRO A 23 8.22 5.14 -29.96
N SER A 24 7.40 4.41 -29.22
CA SER A 24 7.84 3.69 -28.02
C SER A 24 8.72 2.49 -28.37
N ALA A 25 9.92 2.41 -27.79
CA ALA A 25 10.77 1.23 -27.89
C ALA A 25 10.23 -0.01 -27.15
N LYS A 26 9.26 0.17 -26.24
CA LYS A 26 8.67 -0.92 -25.44
C LYS A 26 7.36 -1.45 -26.04
N ARG A 27 6.69 -0.70 -26.92
CA ARG A 27 5.37 -1.03 -27.46
C ARG A 27 5.30 -0.66 -28.94
N GLU A 28 5.31 -1.67 -29.80
CA GLU A 28 5.44 -1.57 -31.27
C GLU A 28 4.46 -0.62 -31.96
N ARG A 29 3.26 -0.42 -31.40
CA ARG A 29 2.19 0.41 -32.02
C ARG A 29 1.90 1.71 -31.27
N GLN A 30 2.78 2.13 -30.37
CA GLN A 30 2.58 3.36 -29.62
C GLN A 30 3.38 4.50 -30.29
N PRO A 31 2.73 5.52 -30.87
CA PRO A 31 3.41 6.57 -31.66
C PRO A 31 4.11 7.62 -30.79
N PHE A 32 3.97 7.52 -29.46
CA PHE A 32 4.58 8.42 -28.49
C PHE A 32 5.32 7.62 -27.42
N LYS A 33 6.26 8.28 -26.74
CA LYS A 33 7.06 7.71 -25.66
C LYS A 33 6.77 8.47 -24.37
N VAL A 34 6.58 7.72 -23.29
CA VAL A 34 6.39 8.26 -21.95
C VAL A 34 7.67 8.05 -21.16
N LEU A 35 8.25 9.14 -20.65
CA LEU A 35 9.54 9.16 -19.95
C LEU A 35 9.38 9.80 -18.58
N ALA A 36 10.07 9.27 -17.57
CA ALA A 36 10.37 10.03 -16.38
C ALA A 36 11.48 11.03 -16.70
N THR A 37 11.32 12.28 -16.26
CA THR A 37 12.37 13.31 -16.34
C THR A 37 13.27 13.26 -15.11
N GLU A 38 14.29 14.11 -15.06
CA GLU A 38 15.11 14.31 -13.86
C GLU A 38 14.49 15.32 -12.88
N THR A 39 13.36 15.93 -13.24
CA THR A 39 12.68 16.95 -12.44
C THR A 39 11.74 16.29 -11.45
N LEU A 40 11.91 16.59 -10.15
CA LEU A 40 10.99 16.12 -9.11
C LEU A 40 9.62 16.79 -9.20
N THR A 41 8.57 16.04 -8.84
CA THR A 41 7.22 16.59 -8.72
C THR A 41 7.09 17.45 -7.47
N ARG A 42 6.22 18.45 -7.50
CA ARG A 42 5.92 19.28 -6.32
C ARG A 42 5.40 18.43 -5.15
N LYS A 43 4.56 17.42 -5.44
CA LYS A 43 4.08 16.44 -4.46
C LYS A 43 5.23 15.70 -3.77
N ALA A 44 6.28 15.30 -4.51
CA ALA A 44 7.44 14.63 -3.92
C ALA A 44 8.26 15.57 -3.03
N ILE A 45 8.44 16.84 -3.44
CA ILE A 45 9.12 17.86 -2.63
C ILE A 45 8.34 18.15 -1.35
N ASP A 46 7.02 18.35 -1.44
CA ASP A 46 6.15 18.59 -0.28
C ASP A 46 6.05 17.36 0.64
N ALA A 47 6.36 16.17 0.11
CA ALA A 47 6.48 14.92 0.87
C ALA A 47 7.87 14.71 1.51
N ASP A 48 8.76 15.71 1.42
CA ASP A 48 10.11 15.71 2.00
C ASP A 48 11.03 14.60 1.46
N ILE A 49 11.00 14.40 0.13
CA ILE A 49 11.79 13.35 -0.54
C ILE A 49 13.30 13.45 -0.27
N TYR A 50 13.84 14.65 0.00
CA TYR A 50 15.27 14.83 0.26
C TYR A 50 15.73 14.23 1.59
N ASN A 51 14.83 14.06 2.56
CA ASN A 51 15.11 13.40 3.83
C ASN A 51 14.57 11.97 3.89
N ALA A 52 14.02 11.45 2.79
CA ALA A 52 13.52 10.09 2.73
C ALA A 52 14.67 9.07 2.77
N ILE A 53 14.45 7.97 3.48
CA ILE A 53 15.39 6.84 3.53
C ILE A 53 14.94 5.84 2.45
N PRO A 54 15.76 5.57 1.42
CA PRO A 54 15.44 4.54 0.44
C PRO A 54 15.45 3.17 1.13
N THR A 55 14.47 2.33 0.79
CA THR A 55 14.34 0.97 1.30
C THR A 55 14.13 0.02 0.15
N GLU A 56 14.64 -1.20 0.24
CA GLU A 56 14.35 -2.22 -0.74
C GLU A 56 12.85 -2.49 -0.81
N LYS A 57 12.29 -2.40 -2.02
CA LYS A 57 10.90 -2.80 -2.23
C LYS A 57 10.85 -4.30 -2.45
N VAL A 58 10.22 -4.97 -1.51
CA VAL A 58 9.86 -6.37 -1.65
C VAL A 58 8.54 -6.47 -2.42
N ASP A 59 8.48 -7.35 -3.43
CA ASP A 59 7.25 -7.59 -4.19
C ASP A 59 6.34 -8.59 -3.48
N GLY A 60 5.58 -8.08 -2.51
CA GLY A 60 4.67 -8.86 -1.68
C GLY A 60 3.26 -8.29 -1.63
N THR A 61 2.47 -8.85 -0.72
CA THR A 61 1.19 -8.28 -0.29
C THR A 61 1.36 -7.61 1.06
N CYS A 62 1.08 -6.30 1.10
CA CYS A 62 1.21 -5.51 2.31
C CYS A 62 0.29 -6.03 3.43
N CYS A 63 0.86 -6.14 4.63
CA CYS A 63 0.24 -6.61 5.85
C CYS A 63 0.46 -5.60 6.98
N TYR A 64 -0.33 -5.70 8.03
CA TYR A 64 -0.23 -4.86 9.20
C TYR A 64 -0.47 -5.68 10.48
N VAL A 65 0.23 -5.38 11.57
CA VAL A 65 -0.02 -6.03 12.86
C VAL A 65 -0.58 -5.01 13.83
N THR A 66 -1.79 -5.26 14.33
CA THR A 66 -2.44 -4.43 15.36
C THR A 66 -3.42 -5.25 16.17
N THR A 67 -3.97 -4.65 17.23
CA THR A 67 -4.89 -5.30 18.14
C THR A 67 -6.24 -5.56 17.48
N TYR A 68 -6.71 -6.80 17.61
CA TYR A 68 -8.08 -7.21 17.29
C TYR A 68 -8.59 -8.12 18.41
N LYS A 69 -9.81 -7.88 18.88
CA LYS A 69 -10.40 -8.65 20.02
C LYS A 69 -9.49 -8.71 21.25
N GLY A 70 -8.78 -7.62 21.52
CA GLY A 70 -7.87 -7.48 22.67
C GLY A 70 -6.51 -8.18 22.54
N ARG A 71 -6.16 -8.73 21.36
CA ARG A 71 -4.89 -9.43 21.13
C ARG A 71 -4.21 -8.96 19.85
N PRO A 72 -2.86 -9.07 19.72
CA PRO A 72 -2.17 -8.81 18.47
C PRO A 72 -2.66 -9.74 17.36
N TYR A 73 -2.99 -9.17 16.20
CA TYR A 73 -3.46 -9.89 15.02
C TYR A 73 -2.70 -9.45 13.77
N LEU A 74 -2.57 -10.36 12.80
CA LEU A 74 -2.16 -9.99 11.44
C LEU A 74 -3.39 -9.47 10.68
N TRP A 75 -3.20 -8.42 9.90
CA TRP A 75 -4.21 -7.77 9.10
C TRP A 75 -3.76 -7.73 7.64
N ALA A 76 -4.66 -8.10 6.74
CA ALA A 76 -4.45 -8.04 5.30
C ALA A 76 -4.92 -6.69 4.76
N ARG A 77 -4.23 -6.17 3.74
CA ARG A 77 -4.66 -4.98 3.04
C ARG A 77 -6.00 -5.21 2.33
N LEU A 78 -6.97 -4.34 2.58
CA LEU A 78 -8.24 -4.30 1.88
C LEU A 78 -8.62 -2.84 1.60
N ASP A 79 -8.32 -2.37 0.40
CA ASP A 79 -8.69 -1.01 -0.01
C ASP A 79 -10.21 -0.94 -0.27
N ARG A 80 -10.88 0.04 0.33
CA ARG A 80 -12.28 0.35 0.04
C ARG A 80 -12.33 1.11 -1.29
N LYS A 81 -12.86 0.44 -2.32
CA LYS A 81 -12.88 0.95 -3.70
C LYS A 81 -14.24 1.57 -4.07
N PRO A 82 -14.29 2.44 -5.10
CA PRO A 82 -15.53 2.93 -5.65
C PRO A 82 -16.40 1.80 -6.20
N ASN A 83 -17.71 2.00 -6.18
CA ASN A 83 -18.67 1.17 -6.90
C ASN A 83 -18.59 1.45 -8.41
N LYS A 84 -19.22 0.61 -9.24
CA LYS A 84 -19.12 0.72 -10.70
C LYS A 84 -19.62 2.06 -11.25
N GLN A 85 -20.65 2.64 -10.64
CA GLN A 85 -21.23 3.92 -11.08
C GLN A 85 -20.29 5.08 -10.75
N ALA A 86 -19.77 5.11 -9.53
CA ALA A 86 -18.79 6.09 -9.09
C ALA A 86 -17.50 6.01 -9.90
N GLU A 87 -16.99 4.81 -10.19
CA GLU A 87 -15.81 4.61 -11.04
C GLU A 87 -16.03 5.19 -12.44
N LYS A 88 -17.22 5.01 -13.03
CA LYS A 88 -17.55 5.60 -14.34
C LYS A 88 -17.62 7.13 -14.28
N ARG A 89 -18.20 7.69 -13.21
CA ARG A 89 -18.28 9.14 -12.97
C ARG A 89 -16.88 9.73 -12.81
N PHE A 90 -16.03 9.08 -12.03
CA PHE A 90 -14.65 9.49 -11.80
C PHE A 90 -13.81 9.43 -13.07
N LYS A 91 -13.90 8.35 -13.86
CA LYS A 91 -13.22 8.28 -15.17
C LYS A 91 -13.67 9.40 -16.10
N LYS A 92 -14.98 9.69 -16.16
CA LYS A 92 -15.49 10.79 -16.99
C LYS A 92 -14.92 12.14 -16.55
N PHE A 93 -14.81 12.37 -15.25
CA PHE A 93 -14.18 13.56 -14.68
C PHE A 93 -12.68 13.65 -15.05
N LEU A 94 -11.93 12.55 -14.96
CA LEU A 94 -10.52 12.52 -15.37
C LEU A 94 -10.31 12.81 -16.87
N TYR A 95 -11.27 12.45 -17.73
CA TYR A 95 -11.22 12.72 -19.16
C TYR A 95 -11.73 14.11 -19.56
N SER A 96 -12.51 14.79 -18.71
CA SER A 96 -12.92 16.17 -18.97
C SER A 96 -11.75 17.11 -18.68
N LEU A 97 -11.05 17.50 -19.75
CA LEU A 97 -9.85 18.36 -19.76
C LEU A 97 -10.06 19.79 -19.20
N GLU A 98 -11.23 20.13 -18.66
CA GLU A 98 -11.65 21.54 -18.48
C GLU A 98 -11.99 21.99 -17.05
N ASP A 99 -12.10 21.12 -16.05
CA ASP A 99 -12.52 21.58 -14.72
C ASP A 99 -11.36 21.56 -13.71
N SER A 100 -10.96 22.76 -13.26
CA SER A 100 -10.11 23.02 -12.08
C SER A 100 -10.78 22.65 -10.76
N LYS A 101 -11.97 22.05 -10.80
CA LYS A 101 -12.75 21.65 -9.63
C LYS A 101 -12.35 20.25 -9.20
N GLU A 102 -12.12 20.07 -7.91
CA GLU A 102 -11.86 18.75 -7.33
C GLU A 102 -13.08 17.82 -7.50
N PHE A 103 -12.82 16.54 -7.71
CA PHE A 103 -13.89 15.54 -7.75
C PHE A 103 -14.47 15.32 -6.35
N ILE A 104 -15.78 15.52 -6.22
CA ILE A 104 -16.48 15.32 -4.95
C ILE A 104 -16.94 13.86 -4.85
N TRP A 105 -16.44 13.18 -3.82
CA TRP A 105 -16.82 11.83 -3.41
C TRP A 105 -17.93 11.86 -2.36
N ASN A 106 -18.91 10.97 -2.50
CA ASN A 106 -19.96 10.73 -1.51
C ASN A 106 -19.73 9.38 -0.82
N ILE A 107 -20.31 9.17 0.35
CA ILE A 107 -20.13 7.92 1.12
C ILE A 107 -20.68 6.71 0.35
N GLU A 108 -21.76 6.90 -0.40
CA GLU A 108 -22.44 5.90 -1.22
C GLU A 108 -21.65 5.51 -2.47
N ASP A 109 -20.65 6.31 -2.86
CA ASP A 109 -19.80 6.01 -4.02
C ASP A 109 -18.90 4.79 -3.80
N PHE A 110 -18.77 4.30 -2.57
CA PHE A 110 -17.84 3.24 -2.21
C PHE A 110 -18.52 1.92 -1.92
N LYS A 111 -17.82 0.83 -2.23
CA LYS A 111 -18.25 -0.53 -1.84
C LYS A 111 -18.31 -0.66 -0.32
N HIS A 112 -19.19 -1.54 0.14
CA HIS A 112 -19.27 -1.94 1.53
C HIS A 112 -17.98 -2.70 1.92
N VAL A 113 -17.51 -2.46 3.15
CA VAL A 113 -16.40 -3.17 3.77
C VAL A 113 -16.88 -3.82 5.08
N PRO A 114 -16.25 -4.89 5.56
CA PRO A 114 -16.61 -5.50 6.84
C PRO A 114 -16.55 -4.49 7.99
N GLU A 115 -17.34 -4.68 9.05
CA GLU A 115 -17.35 -3.80 10.23
C GLU A 115 -15.98 -3.73 10.92
N CYS A 116 -15.22 -4.82 10.88
CA CYS A 116 -13.86 -4.88 11.40
C CYS A 116 -12.83 -4.15 10.53
N TRP A 117 -13.21 -3.58 9.38
CA TRP A 117 -12.31 -2.82 8.54
C TRP A 117 -11.87 -1.54 9.23
N ILE A 118 -10.58 -1.23 9.15
CA ILE A 118 -10.01 0.02 9.65
C ILE A 118 -9.27 0.76 8.53
N PRO A 119 -9.34 2.10 8.47
CA PRO A 119 -8.55 2.88 7.53
C PRO A 119 -7.05 2.79 7.89
N ALA A 120 -6.17 2.93 6.90
CA ALA A 120 -4.75 3.13 7.17
C ALA A 120 -4.53 4.47 7.90
N LYS A 121 -3.51 4.54 8.78
CA LYS A 121 -3.39 5.62 9.77
C LYS A 121 -3.22 7.02 9.19
N GLU A 122 -2.48 7.15 8.09
CA GLU A 122 -2.14 8.45 7.49
C GLU A 122 -3.12 8.87 6.38
N ILE A 123 -4.32 8.30 6.36
CA ILE A 123 -5.36 8.74 5.43
C ILE A 123 -5.92 10.09 5.89
N GLN A 124 -6.13 11.00 4.93
CA GLN A 124 -6.80 12.27 5.21
C GLN A 124 -8.26 12.02 5.58
N HIS A 125 -8.78 12.79 6.54
CA HIS A 125 -10.18 12.67 6.97
C HIS A 125 -10.91 13.99 6.72
N SER A 126 -12.18 13.90 6.33
CA SER A 126 -13.11 15.04 6.29
C SER A 126 -14.35 14.69 7.09
N ASN A 127 -14.70 15.51 8.07
CA ASN A 127 -15.82 15.26 9.00
C ASN A 127 -15.78 13.85 9.62
N GLY A 128 -14.59 13.36 9.96
CA GLY A 128 -14.38 12.02 10.54
C GLY A 128 -14.41 10.86 9.55
N ASN A 129 -14.68 11.10 8.26
CA ASN A 129 -14.67 10.06 7.23
C ASN A 129 -13.34 10.03 6.49
N PRO A 130 -12.75 8.84 6.24
CA PRO A 130 -11.53 8.72 5.47
C PRO A 130 -11.78 9.11 4.00
N LEU A 131 -10.89 9.92 3.45
CA LEU A 131 -10.92 10.38 2.07
C LEU A 131 -10.18 9.39 1.15
N PRO A 132 -10.63 9.22 -0.10
CA PRO A 132 -9.91 8.42 -1.08
C PRO A 132 -8.63 9.11 -1.55
N ASP A 133 -7.71 8.31 -2.07
CA ASP A 133 -6.54 8.75 -2.79
C ASP A 133 -6.87 9.29 -4.19
N GLU A 134 -5.84 9.71 -4.92
CA GLU A 134 -5.96 10.22 -6.30
C GLU A 134 -6.53 9.20 -7.31
N ASN A 135 -6.61 7.92 -6.95
CA ASN A 135 -7.22 6.87 -7.76
C ASN A 135 -8.64 6.51 -7.30
N GLY A 136 -9.17 7.21 -6.28
CA GLY A 136 -10.47 6.94 -5.70
C GLY A 136 -10.48 5.79 -4.69
N HIS A 137 -9.33 5.28 -4.24
CA HIS A 137 -9.26 4.18 -3.27
C HIS A 137 -9.05 4.72 -1.86
N ILE A 138 -9.69 4.12 -0.87
CA ILE A 138 -9.39 4.37 0.54
C ILE A 138 -8.62 3.16 1.08
N PRO A 139 -7.29 3.27 1.30
CA PRO A 139 -6.52 2.16 1.84
C PRO A 139 -7.02 1.71 3.21
N GLY A 140 -6.90 0.43 3.52
CA GLY A 140 -7.30 -0.06 4.82
C GLY A 140 -6.97 -1.51 5.03
N TRP A 141 -7.45 -2.04 6.15
CA TRP A 141 -7.02 -3.31 6.70
C TRP A 141 -8.20 -4.10 7.21
N VAL A 142 -8.12 -5.43 7.10
CA VAL A 142 -9.04 -6.36 7.78
C VAL A 142 -8.25 -7.45 8.50
N PRO A 143 -8.72 -7.93 9.66
CA PRO A 143 -8.00 -8.94 10.42
C PRO A 143 -8.01 -10.28 9.68
N VAL A 144 -6.88 -10.98 9.73
CA VAL A 144 -6.72 -12.32 9.15
C VAL A 144 -7.14 -13.34 10.18
N GLU A 145 -8.37 -13.86 10.03
CA GLU A 145 -8.86 -14.96 10.88
C GLU A 145 -8.21 -16.30 10.48
N LYS A 146 -7.99 -17.20 11.46
CA LYS A 146 -7.26 -18.48 11.30
C LYS A 146 -7.76 -19.35 10.13
N ASN A 147 -9.06 -19.30 9.84
CA ASN A 147 -9.70 -20.13 8.82
C ASN A 147 -10.15 -19.32 7.58
N SER A 148 -9.56 -18.14 7.36
CA SER A 148 -9.89 -17.31 6.20
C SER A 148 -9.42 -17.96 4.91
N LYS A 149 -10.36 -18.44 4.09
CA LYS A 149 -10.05 -18.93 2.73
C LYS A 149 -9.48 -17.82 1.84
N GLN A 150 -9.93 -16.58 2.02
CA GLN A 150 -9.48 -15.42 1.25
C GLN A 150 -8.02 -15.05 1.58
N TYR A 151 -7.62 -15.22 2.84
CA TYR A 151 -6.30 -14.83 3.34
C TYR A 151 -5.48 -16.04 3.78
N CYS A 152 -5.64 -17.18 3.11
CA CYS A 152 -5.02 -18.44 3.52
C CYS A 152 -3.49 -18.37 3.61
N TRP A 153 -2.84 -17.59 2.73
CA TRP A 153 -1.39 -17.36 2.76
C TRP A 153 -0.94 -16.43 3.89
N HIS A 154 -1.81 -15.51 4.32
CA HIS A 154 -1.51 -14.68 5.49
C HIS A 154 -1.64 -15.54 6.76
N SER A 155 -2.67 -16.39 6.83
CA SER A 155 -2.85 -17.30 7.96
C SER A 155 -1.75 -18.35 8.08
N SER A 156 -1.06 -18.71 6.99
CA SER A 156 0.01 -19.73 7.05
C SER A 156 1.31 -19.23 7.71
N VAL A 157 1.48 -17.92 7.87
CA VAL A 157 2.70 -17.33 8.48
C VAL A 157 2.48 -16.90 9.93
N VAL A 158 1.28 -17.10 10.49
CA VAL A 158 0.95 -16.69 11.86
C VAL A 158 0.35 -17.84 12.65
N ASN A 159 0.78 -17.99 13.90
CA ASN A 159 0.18 -18.88 14.87
C ASN A 159 -0.36 -18.05 16.04
N TYR A 160 -1.69 -17.87 16.09
CA TYR A 160 -2.35 -17.10 17.15
C TYR A 160 -2.41 -17.82 18.51
N GLU A 161 -2.25 -19.14 18.56
CA GLU A 161 -2.19 -19.87 19.84
C GLU A 161 -0.84 -19.66 20.53
N ALA A 162 0.23 -19.61 19.74
CA ALA A 162 1.58 -19.29 20.22
C ALA A 162 1.91 -17.79 20.17
N GLU A 163 1.00 -16.96 19.65
CA GLU A 163 1.17 -15.51 19.44
C GLU A 163 2.45 -15.11 18.68
N VAL A 164 2.81 -15.90 17.66
CA VAL A 164 4.02 -15.68 16.83
C VAL A 164 3.70 -15.58 15.35
N ALA A 165 4.52 -14.84 14.62
CA ALA A 165 4.58 -14.85 13.16
C ALA A 165 5.96 -15.34 12.68
N LEU A 166 6.01 -15.99 11.52
CA LEU A 166 7.26 -16.29 10.81
C LEU A 166 7.67 -15.05 10.01
N VAL A 167 8.86 -14.53 10.27
CA VAL A 167 9.39 -13.32 9.64
C VAL A 167 10.73 -13.63 8.99
N LEU A 168 10.90 -13.19 7.75
CA LEU A 168 12.20 -13.15 7.08
C LEU A 168 12.93 -11.87 7.51
N LYS A 169 14.16 -12.00 8.01
CA LYS A 169 14.99 -10.88 8.47
C LYS A 169 16.48 -11.20 8.21
N HIS A 170 17.36 -10.21 8.36
CA HIS A 170 18.81 -10.45 8.32
C HIS A 170 19.25 -11.32 9.51
N HIS A 171 20.18 -12.23 9.26
CA HIS A 171 20.86 -12.99 10.31
C HIS A 171 21.70 -12.03 11.15
N ALA A 172 21.72 -12.22 12.48
CA ALA A 172 22.35 -11.26 13.40
C ALA A 172 23.87 -11.15 13.20
N ASP A 173 24.52 -12.27 12.89
CA ASP A 173 25.98 -12.35 12.77
C ASP A 173 26.49 -12.27 11.32
N ASP A 174 25.60 -12.42 10.33
CA ASP A 174 25.96 -12.41 8.90
C ASP A 174 24.94 -11.58 8.11
N PRO A 175 25.26 -10.30 7.84
CA PRO A 175 24.36 -9.40 7.11
C PRO A 175 23.99 -9.87 5.70
N GLY A 176 24.81 -10.73 5.08
CA GLY A 176 24.56 -11.29 3.75
C GLY A 176 23.56 -12.44 3.75
N LEU A 177 23.17 -12.95 4.92
CA LEU A 177 22.26 -14.06 5.08
C LEU A 177 20.89 -13.57 5.56
N LEU A 178 19.83 -14.12 4.97
CA LEU A 178 18.46 -13.98 5.46
C LEU A 178 18.04 -15.24 6.20
N GLU A 179 17.35 -15.06 7.33
CA GLU A 179 16.79 -16.14 8.12
C GLU A 179 15.28 -15.98 8.32
N ILE A 180 14.58 -17.11 8.36
CA ILE A 180 13.19 -17.16 8.79
C ILE A 180 13.19 -17.45 10.29
N SER A 181 12.61 -16.56 11.09
CA SER A 181 12.51 -16.73 12.54
C SER A 181 11.08 -16.55 13.04
N PRO A 182 10.68 -17.28 14.09
CA PRO A 182 9.46 -16.96 14.83
C PRO A 182 9.67 -15.66 15.61
N VAL A 183 8.75 -14.72 15.47
CA VAL A 183 8.75 -13.43 16.16
C VAL A 183 7.41 -13.24 16.87
N PRO A 184 7.40 -12.87 18.16
CA PRO A 184 6.16 -12.55 18.87
C PRO A 184 5.37 -11.46 18.15
N LEU A 185 4.06 -11.64 17.98
CA LEU A 185 3.19 -10.63 17.35
C LEU A 185 3.19 -9.31 18.13
N SER A 186 3.37 -9.36 19.45
CA SER A 186 3.53 -8.17 20.30
C SER A 186 4.74 -7.32 19.89
N ASN A 187 5.82 -7.94 19.42
CA ASN A 187 6.99 -7.24 18.92
C ASN A 187 6.74 -6.58 17.56
N LEU A 188 5.68 -6.95 16.85
CA LEU A 188 5.32 -6.41 15.53
C LEU A 188 4.16 -5.42 15.61
N LEU A 189 3.62 -5.13 16.80
CA LEU A 189 2.51 -4.21 16.96
C LEU A 189 2.78 -2.86 16.30
N GLU A 190 1.76 -2.40 15.58
CA GLU A 190 1.74 -1.15 14.84
C GLU A 190 2.74 -1.10 13.67
N GLN A 191 3.27 -2.24 13.22
CA GLN A 191 4.16 -2.35 12.07
C GLN A 191 3.46 -2.89 10.82
N THR A 192 3.87 -2.37 9.68
CA THR A 192 3.54 -2.95 8.36
C THR A 192 4.61 -3.94 7.95
N LEU A 193 4.20 -5.00 7.28
CA LEU A 193 5.05 -6.08 6.77
C LEU A 193 4.68 -6.36 5.32
N GLU A 194 5.52 -7.09 4.60
CA GLU A 194 5.19 -7.62 3.27
C GLU A 194 5.09 -9.14 3.36
N LEU A 195 3.93 -9.68 2.99
CA LEU A 195 3.78 -11.13 2.79
C LEU A 195 4.39 -11.49 1.44
N ILE A 196 5.41 -12.32 1.48
CA ILE A 196 6.14 -12.78 0.30
C ILE A 196 5.83 -14.24 -0.01
N GLY A 197 5.86 -14.58 -1.29
CA GLY A 197 5.88 -15.97 -1.72
C GLY A 197 7.26 -16.60 -1.52
N THR A 198 7.44 -17.80 -2.07
CA THR A 198 8.73 -18.51 -2.05
C THR A 198 9.77 -17.90 -2.99
N ASN A 199 9.35 -17.00 -3.88
CA ASN A 199 10.22 -16.23 -4.77
C ASN A 199 10.22 -14.77 -4.33
N ILE A 200 11.41 -14.24 -4.01
CA ILE A 200 11.59 -12.84 -3.67
C ILE A 200 12.08 -12.12 -4.92
N ASN A 201 11.19 -11.35 -5.55
CA ASN A 201 11.61 -10.37 -6.54
C ASN A 201 11.96 -9.07 -5.82
N ALA A 202 13.25 -8.82 -5.65
CA ALA A 202 13.76 -7.55 -5.17
C ALA A 202 14.03 -6.65 -6.39
N ASN A 203 13.06 -5.81 -6.74
CA ASN A 203 13.30 -4.75 -7.71
C ASN A 203 13.87 -3.54 -6.95
N PRO A 204 15.05 -3.01 -7.31
CA PRO A 204 15.50 -1.75 -6.76
C PRO A 204 14.55 -0.65 -7.24
N TYR A 205 13.91 0.06 -6.30
CA TYR A 205 13.09 1.24 -6.54
C TYR A 205 13.58 2.38 -5.67
#